data_AF-A0A2E1I729-F1
#
_entry.id   AF-A0A2E1I729-F1
#
_cell.length_a   1.000
_cell.length_b   1.000
_cell.length_c   1.000
_cell.angle_alpha   90.00
_cell.angle_beta   90.00
_cell.angle_gamma   90.00
#
_symmetry.space_group_name_H-M   'P 1'
#
loop_
_entity.id
_entity.type
_entity.pdbx_description
1 polymer ?
#
loop_
_entity_poly.entity_id
_entity_poly.type
_entity_poly.pdbx_seq_one_letter_code
_entity_poly.pdbx_strand_id
1 'polypeptide(L)'
;MHGRPEWWRSTAGKSPTKSYGAFGAPVDEGVESKPVPFQFHWEILPSDKWTLADTKTGGKGWIRQRFKPPARSILLPCSWSIFFLIATIVPLVFSGQTPNDQFASIILFISTWSLLFIPAWMALNEMPRGRGWLIGRNTIFYFSTGIIFFLLHILIDPIIGWISYSFFCLAWFSQILRFQNGFKVPSNRWILPFEHSEWGEEILGEYWNIDSVKWRNGPL
;
A
#
# COMPACT_ATOMS: atom_id res chain seq x y z
N MET A 1 5.74 10.21 -24.93
CA MET A 1 4.38 10.02 -24.38
C MET A 1 4.52 9.72 -22.89
N HIS A 2 4.61 10.79 -22.10
CA HIS A 2 4.76 10.72 -20.65
C HIS A 2 3.37 10.71 -20.01
N GLY A 3 3.20 9.84 -19.01
CA GLY A 3 1.95 9.69 -18.27
C GLY A 3 1.45 11.04 -17.79
N ARG A 4 0.20 11.35 -18.15
CA ARG A 4 -0.52 12.41 -17.44
C ARG A 4 -0.44 12.08 -15.96
N PRO A 5 -0.16 13.03 -15.06
CA PRO A 5 -0.50 12.85 -13.67
C PRO A 5 -2.03 12.66 -13.65
N GLU A 6 -2.47 11.41 -13.53
CA GLU A 6 -3.87 11.13 -13.24
C GLU A 6 -4.10 11.58 -11.80
N TRP A 7 -4.27 12.88 -11.58
CA TRP A 7 -4.92 13.38 -10.39
C TRP A 7 -6.29 12.72 -10.42
N TRP A 8 -6.47 11.75 -9.54
CA TRP A 8 -7.70 11.00 -9.49
C TRP A 8 -8.82 12.02 -9.26
N ARG A 9 -9.74 12.17 -10.22
CA ARG A 9 -11.06 12.71 -9.92
C ARG A 9 -11.59 11.81 -8.83
N SER A 10 -11.58 12.28 -7.59
CA SER A 10 -12.18 11.65 -6.41
C SER A 10 -13.19 10.56 -6.83
N THR A 11 -12.82 9.27 -6.74
CA THR A 11 -13.82 8.19 -6.88
C THR A 11 -14.77 8.18 -5.70
N ALA A 12 -14.40 8.89 -4.64
CA ALA A 12 -15.32 9.47 -3.69
C ALA A 12 -16.32 10.38 -4.46
N GLY A 13 -17.41 9.78 -4.96
CA GLY A 13 -18.45 10.44 -5.75
C GLY A 13 -18.56 9.99 -7.22
N LYS A 14 -17.71 9.08 -7.71
CA LYS A 14 -17.98 8.37 -8.98
C LYS A 14 -18.47 6.97 -8.67
N SER A 15 -19.59 6.60 -9.28
CA SER A 15 -20.12 5.25 -9.22
C SER A 15 -19.04 4.23 -9.61
N PRO A 16 -18.98 3.06 -8.96
CA PRO A 16 -18.34 1.91 -9.56
C PRO A 16 -18.99 1.73 -10.93
N THR A 17 -18.22 1.86 -12.01
CA THR A 17 -18.61 1.23 -13.26
C THR A 17 -18.85 -0.22 -12.92
N LYS A 18 -20.07 -0.73 -13.16
CA LYS A 18 -20.44 -2.15 -12.98
C LYS A 18 -19.25 -3.01 -13.38
N SER A 19 -18.48 -3.49 -12.40
CA SER A 19 -17.39 -4.40 -12.72
C SER A 19 -18.02 -5.77 -12.64
N TYR A 20 -18.16 -6.39 -13.80
CA TYR A 20 -18.40 -7.82 -13.86
C TYR A 20 -17.22 -8.48 -13.12
N GLY A 21 -17.51 -9.12 -11.99
CA GLY A 21 -16.60 -10.14 -11.48
C GLY A 21 -16.45 -11.20 -12.57
N ALA A 22 -15.27 -11.79 -12.71
CA ALA A 22 -14.99 -12.76 -13.78
C ALA A 22 -16.05 -13.87 -13.86
N PHE A 23 -16.66 -14.25 -12.72
CA PHE A 23 -17.84 -15.10 -12.64
C PHE A 23 -18.67 -14.71 -11.41
N GLY A 24 -19.82 -14.03 -11.57
CA GLY A 24 -20.71 -13.71 -10.45
C GLY A 24 -21.86 -12.75 -10.80
N ALA A 25 -22.98 -12.89 -10.08
CA ALA A 25 -24.14 -11.99 -10.16
C ALA A 25 -23.75 -10.54 -9.85
N PRO A 26 -24.52 -9.54 -10.33
CA PRO A 26 -24.27 -8.13 -10.01
C PRO A 26 -24.26 -7.94 -8.49
N VAL A 27 -23.09 -7.64 -7.94
CA VAL A 27 -22.93 -7.29 -6.53
C VAL A 27 -23.45 -5.85 -6.37
N ASP A 28 -24.62 -5.70 -5.77
CA ASP A 28 -25.17 -4.41 -5.37
C ASP A 28 -24.42 -3.93 -4.12
N GLU A 29 -23.46 -3.02 -4.29
CA GLU A 29 -22.67 -2.45 -3.19
C GLU A 29 -23.47 -1.44 -2.32
N GLY A 30 -24.77 -1.19 -2.61
CA GLY A 30 -25.68 -0.46 -1.73
C GLY A 30 -25.58 1.07 -1.74
N VAL A 31 -26.77 1.67 -1.52
CA VAL A 31 -27.15 3.10 -1.30
C VAL A 31 -26.81 4.11 -2.41
N GLU A 32 -27.82 4.89 -2.81
CA GLU A 32 -27.72 6.01 -3.75
C GLU A 32 -26.58 6.98 -3.43
N SER A 33 -25.87 7.42 -4.47
CA SER A 33 -24.65 8.21 -4.36
C SER A 33 -24.91 9.58 -3.72
N LYS A 34 -24.33 9.79 -2.53
CA LYS A 34 -24.13 11.16 -2.03
C LYS A 34 -22.81 11.69 -2.60
N PRO A 35 -22.77 12.93 -3.12
CA PRO A 35 -21.51 13.56 -3.49
C PRO A 35 -20.60 13.53 -2.26
N VAL A 36 -19.34 13.12 -2.44
CA VAL A 36 -18.44 13.12 -1.29
C VAL A 36 -18.29 14.55 -0.82
N PRO A 37 -18.53 14.79 0.48
CA PRO A 37 -18.53 16.14 0.98
C PRO A 37 -17.17 16.76 0.71
N PHE A 38 -17.21 18.02 0.28
CA PHE A 38 -16.01 18.83 0.09
C PHE A 38 -15.15 18.83 1.36
N GLN A 39 -15.78 18.67 2.52
CA GLN A 39 -15.17 18.64 3.84
C GLN A 39 -15.87 17.64 4.76
N PHE A 40 -15.10 16.87 5.53
CA PHE A 40 -15.65 16.07 6.63
C PHE A 40 -15.57 16.84 7.96
N HIS A 41 -16.48 16.56 8.89
CA HIS A 41 -16.59 17.30 10.16
C HIS A 41 -15.37 17.12 11.09
N TRP A 42 -14.58 16.07 10.90
CA TRP A 42 -13.36 15.78 11.64
C TRP A 42 -12.09 16.37 11.00
N GLU A 43 -12.22 17.17 9.95
CA GLU A 43 -11.08 17.74 9.22
C GLU A 43 -10.75 19.15 9.68
N ILE A 44 -9.46 19.47 9.65
CA ILE A 44 -8.97 20.81 9.92
C ILE A 44 -9.45 21.74 8.80
N LEU A 45 -10.21 22.76 9.21
CA LEU A 45 -10.63 23.84 8.34
C LEU A 45 -9.41 24.65 7.89
N PRO A 46 -9.30 24.97 6.59
CA PRO A 46 -8.35 25.99 6.18
C PRO A 46 -8.72 27.30 6.89
N SER A 47 -7.71 28.08 7.30
CA SER A 47 -7.97 29.40 7.85
C SER A 47 -8.63 30.28 6.79
N ASP A 48 -9.48 31.22 7.19
CA ASP A 48 -10.08 32.22 6.29
C ASP A 48 -9.01 33.08 5.56
N LYS A 49 -7.78 33.07 6.07
CA LYS A 49 -6.61 33.74 5.44
C LYS A 49 -5.98 32.93 4.30
N TRP A 50 -6.34 31.67 4.12
CA TRP A 50 -5.75 30.81 3.10
C TRP A 50 -6.46 31.03 1.77
N THR A 51 -5.69 31.39 0.74
CA THR A 51 -6.19 31.40 -0.63
C THR A 51 -6.30 29.96 -1.10
N LEU A 52 -7.52 29.47 -1.31
CA LEU A 52 -7.74 28.13 -1.85
C LEU A 52 -7.57 28.13 -3.36
N ALA A 53 -6.94 27.09 -3.90
CA ALA A 53 -6.84 26.96 -5.34
C ALA A 53 -8.19 26.59 -5.96
N ASP A 54 -8.52 27.27 -7.06
CA ASP A 54 -9.67 26.91 -7.87
C ASP A 54 -9.39 25.62 -8.65
N THR A 55 -10.26 24.64 -8.45
CA THR A 55 -10.24 23.32 -9.10
C THR A 55 -10.27 23.37 -10.63
N LYS A 56 -10.74 24.49 -11.24
CA LYS A 56 -10.85 24.65 -12.69
C LYS A 56 -9.61 25.25 -13.33
N THR A 57 -8.95 26.17 -12.65
CA THR A 57 -7.79 26.92 -13.17
C THR A 57 -6.46 26.33 -12.70
N GLY A 58 -6.42 25.72 -11.51
CA GLY A 58 -5.25 25.06 -10.95
C GLY A 58 -4.09 26.01 -10.61
N GLY A 59 -3.19 25.58 -9.74
CA GLY A 59 -1.84 26.17 -9.63
C GLY A 59 -1.64 27.41 -8.75
N LYS A 60 -2.67 28.03 -8.17
CA LYS A 60 -2.50 29.16 -7.22
C LYS A 60 -3.30 28.96 -5.94
N GLY A 61 -2.62 28.86 -4.79
CA GLY A 61 -3.25 28.71 -3.48
C GLY A 61 -3.27 27.27 -2.95
N TRP A 62 -3.73 27.10 -1.72
CA TRP A 62 -3.77 25.82 -1.01
C TRP A 62 -4.68 24.82 -1.74
N ILE A 63 -4.11 23.66 -2.05
CA ILE A 63 -4.79 22.51 -2.65
C ILE A 63 -4.94 21.44 -1.59
N ARG A 64 -6.11 20.81 -1.61
CA ARG A 64 -6.37 19.65 -0.78
C ARG A 64 -5.80 18.39 -1.43
N GLN A 65 -4.88 17.71 -0.74
CA GLN A 65 -4.44 16.37 -1.12
C GLN A 65 -5.25 15.32 -0.36
N ARG A 66 -5.85 14.37 -1.11
CA ARG A 66 -6.45 13.15 -0.58
C ARG A 66 -5.72 11.95 -1.17
N PHE A 67 -5.13 11.10 -0.33
CA PHE A 67 -4.62 9.83 -0.84
C PHE A 67 -5.79 8.88 -1.16
N LYS A 68 -5.66 8.15 -2.26
CA LYS A 68 -6.52 7.01 -2.55
C LYS A 68 -6.44 6.05 -1.35
N PRO A 69 -7.56 5.64 -0.76
CA PRO A 69 -7.53 4.74 0.39
C PRO A 69 -6.79 3.46 -0.02
N PRO A 70 -5.61 3.19 0.59
CA PRO A 70 -4.80 2.02 0.25
C PRO A 70 -5.47 0.73 0.72
N ALA A 71 -6.53 0.87 1.52
CA ALA A 71 -7.30 -0.19 2.14
C ALA A 71 -7.70 -1.28 1.13
N ARG A 72 -8.40 -0.94 0.03
CA ARG A 72 -8.91 -1.99 -0.88
C ARG A 72 -7.80 -2.64 -1.70
N SER A 73 -6.79 -1.88 -2.12
CA SER A 73 -5.69 -2.40 -2.94
C SER A 73 -4.67 -3.21 -2.14
N ILE A 74 -4.55 -3.01 -0.83
CA ILE A 74 -3.53 -3.67 0.00
C ILE A 74 -4.12 -4.56 1.08
N LEU A 75 -5.16 -4.13 1.82
CA LEU A 75 -5.73 -4.95 2.90
C LEU A 75 -6.35 -6.24 2.37
N LEU A 76 -7.11 -6.19 1.25
CA LEU A 76 -7.75 -7.37 0.71
C LEU A 76 -6.73 -8.42 0.26
N PRO A 77 -5.72 -8.10 -0.58
CA PRO A 77 -4.66 -9.06 -0.89
C PRO A 77 -3.87 -9.53 0.34
N CYS A 78 -3.58 -8.65 1.30
CA CYS A 78 -2.89 -9.04 2.53
C CYS A 78 -3.70 -10.00 3.41
N SER A 79 -5.03 -9.87 3.41
CA SER A 79 -5.92 -10.77 4.16
C SER A 79 -5.95 -12.16 3.50
N TRP A 80 -5.98 -12.21 2.17
CA TRP A 80 -5.87 -13.48 1.44
C TRP A 80 -4.48 -14.11 1.55
N SER A 81 -3.41 -13.31 1.66
CA SER A 81 -2.07 -13.86 1.79
C SER A 81 -1.87 -14.61 3.09
N ILE A 82 -2.37 -14.12 4.24
CA ILE A 82 -2.30 -14.90 5.49
C ILE A 82 -3.13 -16.19 5.41
N PHE A 83 -4.30 -16.13 4.77
CA PHE A 83 -5.11 -17.33 4.55
C PHE A 83 -4.32 -18.39 3.77
N PHE A 84 -3.69 -18.02 2.64
CA PHE A 84 -2.91 -18.96 1.84
C PHE A 84 -1.64 -19.44 2.56
N LEU A 85 -1.02 -18.58 3.39
CA LEU A 85 0.14 -18.97 4.18
C LEU A 85 -0.22 -20.09 5.15
N ILE A 86 -1.34 -19.94 5.88
CA ILE A 86 -1.84 -20.96 6.80
C ILE A 86 -2.29 -22.20 6.03
N ALA A 87 -2.99 -22.03 4.91
CA ALA A 87 -3.46 -23.13 4.08
C ALA A 87 -2.32 -24.00 3.51
N THR A 88 -1.12 -23.45 3.37
CA THR A 88 0.08 -24.20 2.92
C THR A 88 0.41 -25.37 3.84
N ILE A 89 0.00 -25.33 5.12
CA ILE A 89 0.21 -26.43 6.08
C ILE A 89 -0.66 -27.65 5.75
N VAL A 90 -1.85 -27.44 5.17
CA VAL A 90 -2.88 -28.48 5.03
C VAL A 90 -2.39 -29.66 4.19
N PRO A 91 -1.85 -29.48 2.97
CA PRO A 91 -1.36 -30.62 2.19
C PRO A 91 -0.08 -31.24 2.79
N LEU A 92 0.68 -30.49 3.60
CA LEU A 92 1.90 -30.98 4.25
C LEU A 92 1.60 -31.93 5.42
N VAL A 93 0.55 -31.65 6.19
CA VAL A 93 0.14 -32.46 7.35
C VAL A 93 -0.77 -33.61 6.93
N PHE A 94 -1.71 -33.37 6.02
CA PHE A 94 -2.66 -34.36 5.54
C PHE A 94 -2.24 -34.90 4.16
N SER A 95 -1.09 -35.56 4.12
CA SER A 95 -0.57 -36.13 2.88
C SER A 95 -1.44 -37.28 2.35
N GLY A 96 -1.45 -37.46 1.03
CA GLY A 96 -2.20 -38.50 0.31
C GLY A 96 -3.64 -38.14 -0.03
N GLN A 97 -4.09 -36.92 0.27
CA GLN A 97 -5.47 -36.47 0.00
C GLN A 97 -5.61 -35.69 -1.31
N THR A 98 -4.51 -35.21 -1.90
CA THR A 98 -4.50 -34.59 -3.22
C THR A 98 -3.58 -35.34 -4.18
N PRO A 99 -3.76 -35.21 -5.52
CA PRO A 99 -2.89 -35.87 -6.49
C PRO A 99 -1.41 -35.50 -6.35
N ASN A 100 -1.10 -34.30 -5.84
CA ASN A 100 0.25 -33.84 -5.56
C ASN A 100 0.27 -32.77 -4.46
N ASP A 101 0.43 -33.21 -3.21
CA ASP A 101 0.38 -32.34 -2.03
C ASP A 101 1.52 -31.31 -2.01
N GLN A 102 2.69 -31.69 -2.52
CA GLN A 102 3.84 -30.79 -2.59
C GLN A 102 3.58 -29.65 -3.57
N PHE A 103 3.04 -29.96 -4.74
CA PHE A 103 2.70 -28.95 -5.75
C PHE A 103 1.58 -28.02 -5.27
N ALA A 104 0.56 -28.57 -4.60
CA ALA A 104 -0.50 -27.76 -3.99
C ALA A 104 0.07 -26.78 -2.96
N SER A 105 0.98 -27.24 -2.09
CA SER A 105 1.64 -26.39 -1.09
C SER A 105 2.49 -25.29 -1.72
N ILE A 106 3.23 -25.59 -2.79
CA ILE A 106 4.03 -24.61 -3.52
C ILE A 106 3.15 -23.52 -4.12
N ILE A 107 2.00 -23.86 -4.73
CA ILE A 107 1.07 -22.88 -5.29
C ILE A 107 0.54 -21.95 -4.19
N LEU A 108 0.09 -22.50 -3.06
CA LEU A 108 -0.41 -21.71 -1.93
C LEU A 108 0.66 -20.77 -1.38
N PHE A 109 1.90 -21.25 -1.27
CA PHE A 109 3.04 -20.46 -0.84
C PHE A 109 3.35 -19.32 -1.82
N ILE A 110 3.40 -19.59 -3.13
CA ILE A 110 3.65 -18.57 -4.15
C ILE A 110 2.51 -17.54 -4.17
N SER A 111 1.26 -17.98 -4.07
CA SER A 111 0.09 -17.09 -4.00
C SER A 111 0.16 -16.15 -2.80
N THR A 112 0.59 -16.65 -1.64
CA THR A 112 0.83 -15.84 -0.44
C THR A 112 1.74 -14.65 -0.74
N TRP A 113 2.94 -14.91 -1.25
CA TRP A 113 3.95 -13.88 -1.47
C TRP A 113 3.61 -12.99 -2.66
N SER A 114 2.94 -13.51 -3.69
CA SER A 114 2.44 -12.73 -4.81
C SER A 114 1.42 -11.70 -4.34
N LEU A 115 0.46 -12.11 -3.49
CA LEU A 115 -0.54 -11.22 -2.91
C LEU A 115 0.03 -10.24 -1.89
N LEU A 116 1.23 -10.49 -1.37
CA LEU A 116 1.92 -9.56 -0.49
C LEU A 116 2.78 -8.55 -1.26
N PHE A 117 3.56 -9.02 -2.24
CA PHE A 117 4.57 -8.20 -2.94
C PHE A 117 4.03 -7.46 -4.16
N ILE A 118 3.11 -8.04 -4.94
CA ILE A 118 2.55 -7.36 -6.12
C ILE A 118 1.79 -6.09 -5.71
N PRO A 119 0.87 -6.14 -4.72
CA PRO A 119 0.17 -4.93 -4.28
C PRO A 119 1.12 -3.92 -3.63
N ALA A 120 2.15 -4.38 -2.91
CA ALA A 120 3.20 -3.52 -2.41
C ALA A 120 3.92 -2.80 -3.54
N TRP A 121 4.25 -3.49 -4.63
CA TRP A 121 4.89 -2.91 -5.79
C TRP A 121 3.98 -1.90 -6.49
N MET A 122 2.72 -2.23 -6.74
CA MET A 122 1.76 -1.31 -7.37
C MET A 122 1.54 -0.05 -6.54
N ALA A 123 1.49 -0.19 -5.21
CA ALA A 123 1.36 0.91 -4.27
C ALA A 123 2.56 1.87 -4.27
N LEU A 124 3.75 1.43 -4.75
CA LEU A 124 4.90 2.32 -4.93
C LEU A 124 4.61 3.42 -5.96
N ASN A 125 3.80 3.11 -6.98
CA ASN A 125 3.52 4.05 -8.06
C ASN A 125 2.45 5.09 -7.66
N GLU A 126 1.65 4.83 -6.63
CA GLU A 126 0.53 5.67 -6.22
C GLU A 126 0.87 6.63 -5.06
N MET A 127 2.00 6.43 -4.38
CA MET A 127 2.37 7.18 -3.16
C MET A 127 3.52 8.15 -3.42
N PRO A 128 3.37 9.46 -3.13
CA PRO A 128 4.51 10.38 -3.18
C PRO A 128 5.47 10.02 -2.05
N ARG A 129 6.64 9.45 -2.38
CA ARG A 129 7.58 8.95 -1.37
C ARG A 129 9.06 9.21 -1.62
N GLY A 130 9.72 9.46 -0.47
CA GLY A 130 11.15 9.33 -0.14
C GLY A 130 11.78 7.96 -0.46
N ARG A 131 13.11 7.87 -0.37
CA ARG A 131 14.07 6.79 -0.78
C ARG A 131 13.88 5.34 -0.27
N GLY A 132 12.67 4.88 0.02
CA GLY A 132 12.42 3.55 0.57
C GLY A 132 11.76 2.54 -0.38
N TRP A 133 12.25 1.29 -0.35
CA TRP A 133 11.52 0.13 -0.90
C TRP A 133 10.26 -0.14 -0.06
N LEU A 134 9.16 -0.62 -0.64
CA LEU A 134 7.97 -0.96 0.16
C LEU A 134 8.16 -2.24 0.98
N ILE A 135 9.18 -3.03 0.67
CA ILE A 135 9.56 -4.25 1.37
C ILE A 135 10.52 -3.94 2.53
N GLY A 136 10.21 -4.43 3.73
CA GLY A 136 11.01 -4.37 4.96
C GLY A 136 12.44 -4.86 4.81
N ARG A 137 13.44 -4.18 5.38
CA ARG A 137 14.77 -4.82 5.60
C ARG A 137 14.61 -6.07 6.45
N ASN A 138 13.83 -5.97 7.52
CA ASN A 138 13.49 -7.11 8.39
C ASN A 138 12.70 -8.18 7.63
N THR A 139 11.76 -7.78 6.76
CA THR A 139 11.02 -8.71 5.90
C THR A 139 11.96 -9.53 5.02
N ILE A 140 12.92 -8.88 4.35
CA ILE A 140 13.91 -9.56 3.51
C ILE A 140 14.77 -10.49 4.36
N PHE A 141 15.25 -10.01 5.52
CA PHE A 141 16.06 -10.81 6.42
C PHE A 141 15.34 -12.11 6.82
N TYR A 142 14.14 -12.00 7.39
CA TYR A 142 13.36 -13.17 7.80
C TYR A 142 12.99 -14.08 6.62
N PHE A 143 12.65 -13.51 5.47
CA PHE A 143 12.30 -14.27 4.27
C PHE A 143 13.51 -15.07 3.73
N SER A 144 14.68 -14.43 3.63
CA SER A 144 15.92 -15.08 3.22
C SER A 144 16.35 -16.15 4.22
N THR A 145 16.23 -15.90 5.52
CA THR A 145 16.49 -16.91 6.56
C THR A 145 15.53 -18.10 6.43
N GLY A 146 14.25 -17.85 6.18
CA GLY A 146 13.26 -18.90 5.89
C GLY A 146 13.69 -19.77 4.70
N ILE A 147 14.11 -19.17 3.59
CA ILE A 147 14.62 -19.92 2.43
C ILE A 147 15.83 -20.79 2.78
N ILE A 148 16.78 -20.28 3.58
CA ILE A 148 17.96 -21.06 3.98
C ILE A 148 17.53 -22.29 4.79
N PHE A 149 16.67 -22.13 5.80
CA PHE A 149 16.15 -23.26 6.56
C PHE A 149 15.29 -24.20 5.70
N PHE A 150 14.58 -23.67 4.71
CA PHE A 150 13.88 -24.49 3.73
C PHE A 150 14.86 -25.34 2.90
N LEU A 151 16.00 -24.82 2.47
CA LEU A 151 16.97 -25.69 1.76
C LEU A 151 17.57 -26.75 2.71
N LEU A 152 17.80 -26.39 3.97
CA LEU A 152 18.34 -27.30 4.99
C LEU A 152 17.37 -28.43 5.39
N HIS A 153 16.05 -28.21 5.36
CA HIS A 153 15.08 -29.26 5.72
C HIS A 153 15.11 -30.46 4.77
N ILE A 154 15.49 -30.24 3.51
CA ILE A 154 15.62 -31.31 2.50
C ILE A 154 16.88 -32.16 2.78
N LEU A 155 17.93 -31.53 3.32
CA LEU A 155 19.25 -32.15 3.48
C LEU A 155 19.45 -32.83 4.84
N ILE A 156 18.80 -32.35 5.89
CA ILE A 156 19.12 -32.74 7.27
C ILE A 156 17.93 -33.45 7.94
N ASP A 157 16.84 -32.72 8.19
CA ASP A 157 15.69 -33.23 8.95
C ASP A 157 14.40 -32.46 8.57
N PRO A 158 13.28 -33.16 8.30
CA PRO A 158 11.98 -32.56 8.07
C PRO A 158 11.50 -31.57 9.15
N ILE A 159 11.89 -31.75 10.42
CA ILE A 159 11.53 -30.86 11.54
C ILE A 159 12.00 -29.43 11.29
N ILE A 160 13.11 -29.24 10.57
CA ILE A 160 13.65 -27.92 10.20
C ILE A 160 12.66 -27.16 9.30
N GLY A 161 11.78 -27.88 8.59
CA GLY A 161 10.69 -27.28 7.81
C GLY A 161 9.79 -26.37 8.64
N TRP A 162 9.52 -26.72 9.91
CA TRP A 162 8.72 -25.88 10.82
C TRP A 162 9.46 -24.62 11.26
N ILE A 163 10.79 -24.70 11.42
CA ILE A 163 11.64 -23.54 11.71
C ILE A 163 11.59 -22.57 10.53
N SER A 164 11.77 -23.09 9.31
CA SER A 164 11.61 -22.33 8.07
C SER A 164 10.24 -21.64 7.98
N TYR A 165 9.17 -22.39 8.25
CA TYR A 165 7.81 -21.86 8.22
C TYR A 165 7.61 -20.72 9.23
N SER A 166 8.18 -20.84 10.43
CA SER A 166 8.13 -19.79 11.45
C SER A 166 8.78 -18.49 10.97
N PHE A 167 9.92 -18.58 10.25
CA PHE A 167 10.55 -17.41 9.64
C PHE A 167 9.69 -16.77 8.55
N PHE A 168 8.95 -17.56 7.77
CA PHE A 168 8.00 -17.03 6.80
C PHE A 168 6.83 -16.29 7.46
N CYS A 169 6.31 -16.78 8.59
CA CYS A 169 5.33 -16.04 9.40
C CYS A 169 5.89 -14.71 9.93
N LEU A 170 7.13 -14.70 10.42
CA LEU A 170 7.80 -13.48 10.89
C LEU A 170 8.02 -12.47 9.76
N ALA A 171 8.42 -12.94 8.58
CA ALA A 171 8.56 -12.11 7.39
C ALA A 171 7.22 -11.47 6.99
N TRP A 172 6.15 -12.26 6.97
CA TRP A 172 4.80 -11.76 6.69
C TRP A 172 4.39 -10.69 7.70
N PHE A 173 4.52 -10.97 9.01
CA PHE A 173 4.14 -10.03 10.07
C PHE A 173 4.95 -8.72 10.02
N SER A 174 6.26 -8.81 9.83
CA SER A 174 7.15 -7.66 9.61
C SER A 174 6.68 -6.79 8.44
N GLN A 175 6.21 -7.41 7.35
CA GLN A 175 5.72 -6.67 6.19
C GLN A 175 4.40 -5.95 6.47
N ILE A 176 3.49 -6.57 7.21
CA ILE A 176 2.23 -5.93 7.63
C ILE A 176 2.49 -4.71 8.53
N LEU A 177 3.40 -4.83 9.51
CA LEU A 177 3.78 -3.69 10.35
C LEU A 177 4.36 -2.54 9.51
N ARG A 178 5.14 -2.85 8.48
CA ARG A 178 5.64 -1.83 7.54
C ARG A 178 4.51 -1.16 6.76
N PHE A 179 3.51 -1.90 6.30
CA PHE A 179 2.34 -1.31 5.67
C PHE A 179 1.58 -0.40 6.62
N GLN A 180 1.29 -0.85 7.85
CA GLN A 180 0.61 -0.03 8.86
C GLN A 180 1.36 1.27 9.13
N ASN A 181 2.68 1.22 9.31
CA ASN A 181 3.51 2.41 9.49
C ASN A 181 3.50 3.32 8.26
N GLY A 182 3.51 2.73 7.05
CA GLY A 182 3.41 3.47 5.80
C GLY A 182 2.08 4.19 5.60
N PHE A 183 1.00 3.73 6.25
CA PHE A 183 -0.35 4.30 6.21
C PHE A 183 -0.72 5.16 7.40
N LYS A 184 0.15 5.26 8.40
CA LYS A 184 -0.07 6.12 9.58
C LYS A 184 -0.08 7.62 9.23
N VAL A 185 0.55 7.99 8.13
CA VAL A 185 0.64 9.35 7.61
C VAL A 185 -0.75 9.82 7.16
N PRO A 186 -1.35 10.85 7.79
CA PRO A 186 -2.72 11.26 7.48
C PRO A 186 -2.86 11.68 6.02
N SER A 187 -3.90 11.14 5.37
CA SER A 187 -4.21 11.35 3.96
C SER A 187 -4.92 12.66 3.66
N ASN A 188 -5.23 13.45 4.67
CA ASN A 188 -5.98 14.70 4.57
C ASN A 188 -5.04 15.86 4.90
N ARG A 189 -4.31 16.34 3.89
CA ARG A 189 -3.37 17.45 4.04
C ARG A 189 -3.73 18.57 3.09
N TRP A 190 -3.45 19.79 3.53
CA TRP A 190 -3.43 20.97 2.67
C TRP A 190 -1.99 21.18 2.21
N ILE A 191 -1.81 21.34 0.90
CA ILE A 191 -0.53 21.54 0.26
C ILE A 191 -0.60 22.85 -0.50
N LEU A 192 0.37 23.72 -0.28
CA LEU A 192 0.58 24.88 -1.13
C LEU A 192 1.49 24.47 -2.30
N PRO A 193 1.09 24.69 -3.56
CA PRO A 193 1.98 24.53 -4.70
C PRO A 193 3.25 25.33 -4.45
N PHE A 194 4.40 24.67 -4.61
CA PHE A 194 5.70 25.23 -4.28
C PHE A 194 6.50 25.41 -5.56
N GLU A 195 6.79 26.66 -5.90
CA GLU A 195 7.75 27.00 -6.95
C GLU A 195 9.07 27.38 -6.27
N HIS A 196 10.10 26.53 -6.42
CA HIS A 196 11.35 26.66 -5.67
C HIS A 196 12.04 28.01 -5.91
N SER A 197 11.87 28.62 -7.08
CA SER A 197 12.43 29.94 -7.39
C SER A 197 11.75 31.09 -6.63
N GLU A 198 10.55 30.89 -6.11
CA GLU A 198 9.77 31.93 -5.41
C GLU A 198 9.99 31.92 -3.89
N TRP A 199 10.76 30.98 -3.34
CA TRP A 199 10.93 30.79 -1.89
C TRP A 199 12.42 30.78 -1.51
N GLY A 200 13.00 31.98 -1.40
CA GLY A 200 14.36 32.20 -0.90
C GLY A 200 14.43 32.41 0.63
N GLU A 201 15.65 32.46 1.17
CA GLU A 201 15.92 32.76 2.60
C GLU A 201 15.28 34.07 3.07
N GLU A 202 15.08 35.04 2.16
CA GLU A 202 14.40 36.31 2.48
C GLU A 202 12.91 36.14 2.84
N ILE A 203 12.24 35.11 2.32
CA ILE A 203 10.79 34.86 2.55
C ILE A 203 10.60 33.92 3.74
N LEU A 204 11.44 32.90 3.84
CA LEU A 204 11.50 31.98 4.97
C LEU A 204 12.35 32.63 6.07
N GLY A 205 11.78 33.63 6.76
CA GLY A 205 12.49 34.36 7.81
C GLY A 205 13.09 33.46 8.91
N GLU A 206 13.91 34.03 9.79
CA GLU A 206 14.80 33.32 10.75
C GLU A 206 14.14 32.28 11.68
N TYR A 207 12.81 32.32 11.83
CA TYR A 207 12.06 31.39 12.68
C TYR A 207 11.69 30.07 12.00
N TRP A 208 11.98 29.93 10.70
CA TRP A 208 11.73 28.69 9.96
C TRP A 208 12.96 27.80 10.00
N ASN A 209 12.80 26.58 10.52
CA ASN A 209 13.84 25.57 10.49
C ASN A 209 13.58 24.59 9.35
N ILE A 210 14.59 24.36 8.50
CA ILE A 210 14.50 23.41 7.40
C ILE A 210 14.68 22.01 7.96
N ASP A 211 13.59 21.25 8.08
CA ASP A 211 13.62 19.86 8.55
C ASP A 211 14.24 18.89 7.50
N SER A 212 14.14 19.24 6.20
CA SER A 212 14.81 18.50 5.11
C SER A 212 14.97 19.33 3.84
N VAL A 213 16.21 19.41 3.33
CA VAL A 213 16.56 20.08 2.05
C VAL A 213 16.24 19.20 0.83
N LYS A 214 16.05 17.89 1.03
CA LYS A 214 15.77 16.94 -0.06
C LYS A 214 14.31 16.50 -0.01
N TRP A 215 13.48 17.21 -0.77
CA TRP A 215 12.16 16.71 -1.14
C TRP A 215 12.30 15.79 -2.36
N ARG A 216 11.75 14.58 -2.25
CA ARG A 216 11.87 13.60 -3.33
C ARG A 216 10.83 13.90 -4.39
N ASN A 217 11.30 14.39 -5.53
CA ASN A 217 10.51 14.62 -6.75
C ASN A 217 9.71 13.34 -7.11
N GLY A 218 8.41 13.38 -6.89
CA GLY A 218 7.43 12.74 -7.78
C GLY A 218 6.85 13.83 -8.67
N PRO A 219 6.45 13.52 -9.93
CA PRO A 219 5.91 14.55 -10.82
C PRO A 219 4.60 15.11 -10.24
N LEU A 220 4.47 16.44 -10.28
CA LEU A 220 3.24 17.20 -10.02
C LEU A 220 2.19 16.93 -11.10
#